data_AF-A0A2A8I044-F1
#
_entry.id   AF-A0A2A8I044-F1
#
_cell.length_a   1.000
_cell.length_b   1.000
_cell.length_c   1.000
_cell.angle_alpha   90.00
_cell.angle_beta   90.00
_cell.angle_gamma   90.00
#
_symmetry.space_group_name_H-M   'P 1'
#
loop_
_entity.id
_entity.type
_entity.pdbx_description
1 polymer ?
#
loop_
_entity_poly.entity_id
_entity_poly.type
_entity_poly.pdbx_seq_one_letter_code
_entity_poly.pdbx_strand_id
1 'polypeptide(L)' 'MPGLSGLAARLLGWRPDTFWNATPAELAAALGIGMDPASPGAIDRATLQRLMEHDHDR' A
#
# COMPACT_ATOMS: atom_id res chain seq x y z
N MET A 1 10.33 13.45 -22.82
CA MET A 1 10.06 13.44 -21.37
C MET A 1 9.48 12.09 -21.03
N PRO A 2 10.14 11.23 -20.24
CA PRO A 2 9.49 10.00 -19.78
C PRO A 2 8.26 10.40 -18.96
N GLY A 3 7.09 9.90 -19.36
CA GLY A 3 5.84 10.20 -18.64
C GLY A 3 5.95 9.76 -17.18
N LEU A 4 5.28 10.47 -16.28
CA LEU A 4 5.25 10.18 -14.84
C LEU A 4 4.99 8.69 -14.54
N SER A 5 4.22 8.01 -15.42
CA SER A 5 3.97 6.57 -15.43
C SER A 5 5.25 5.71 -15.38
N GLY A 6 6.26 6.04 -16.19
CA GLY A 6 7.51 5.27 -16.23
C GLY A 6 8.37 5.48 -14.98
N LEU A 7 8.26 6.65 -14.36
CA LEU A 7 9.00 6.98 -13.14
C LEU A 7 8.34 6.34 -11.91
N ALA A 8 7.00 6.36 -11.84
CA ALA A 8 6.22 5.65 -10.83
C ALA A 8 6.47 4.14 -10.90
N ALA A 9 6.33 3.50 -12.06
CA ALA A 9 6.59 2.06 -12.20
C ALA A 9 8.00 1.66 -11.74
N ARG A 10 9.01 2.49 -11.99
CA ARG A 10 10.40 2.23 -11.58
C ARG A 10 10.64 2.43 -10.08
N LEU A 11 9.98 3.41 -9.48
CA LEU A 11 9.99 3.60 -8.02
C LEU A 11 9.29 2.46 -7.28
N LEU A 12 8.20 1.94 -7.85
CA LEU A 12 7.48 0.76 -7.32
C LEU A 12 8.14 -0.58 -7.67
N GLY A 13 9.14 -0.60 -8.57
CA GLY A 13 9.77 -1.83 -9.06
C GLY A 13 8.89 -2.68 -9.97
N TRP A 14 7.79 -2.11 -10.48
CA TRP A 14 6.82 -2.81 -11.32
C TRP A 14 7.29 -2.87 -12.78
N ARG A 15 7.03 -4.02 -13.42
CA ARG A 15 7.18 -4.15 -14.88
C ARG A 15 6.11 -3.28 -15.56
N PRO A 16 6.40 -2.70 -16.74
CA PRO A 16 5.49 -1.79 -17.43
C PRO A 16 4.11 -2.41 -17.74
N ASP A 17 4.06 -3.70 -18.04
CA ASP A 17 2.80 -4.47 -18.21
C ASP A 17 1.94 -4.45 -16.94
N THR A 18 2.57 -4.65 -15.78
CA THR A 18 1.89 -4.63 -14.48
C THR A 18 1.31 -3.25 -14.18
N PHE A 19 2.02 -2.18 -14.53
CA PHE A 19 1.55 -0.81 -14.33
C PHE A 19 0.33 -0.48 -15.19
N TRP A 20 0.33 -0.86 -16.47
CA TRP A 20 -0.80 -0.57 -17.37
C TRP A 20 -2.04 -1.43 -17.11
N ASN A 21 -1.85 -2.62 -16.53
CA ASN A 21 -2.95 -3.52 -16.18
C ASN A 21 -3.48 -3.31 -14.75
N ALA A 22 -2.75 -2.57 -13.91
CA ALA A 22 -3.17 -2.28 -12.55
C ALA A 22 -4.41 -1.36 -12.54
N THR A 23 -5.35 -1.66 -11.64
CA THR A 23 -6.53 -0.82 -11.48
C THR A 23 -6.16 0.52 -10.82
N PRO A 24 -6.92 1.61 -11.06
CA PRO A 24 -6.66 2.91 -10.44
C PRO A 24 -6.63 2.86 -8.90
N ALA A 25 -7.41 1.96 -8.29
CA ALA A 25 -7.44 1.74 -6.86
C ALA A 25 -6.15 1.10 -6.33
N GLU A 26 -5.60 0.11 -7.04
CA GLU A 26 -4.29 -0.48 -6.72
C GLU A 26 -3.17 0.53 -6.91
N LEU A 27 -3.25 1.35 -7.95
CA LEU A 27 -2.26 2.41 -8.20
C LEU A 27 -2.24 3.43 -7.07
N ALA A 28 -3.42 3.87 -6.61
CA ALA A 28 -3.54 4.79 -5.47
C ALA A 28 -2.99 4.17 -4.19
N ALA A 29 -3.32 2.90 -3.90
CA ALA A 29 -2.80 2.18 -2.74
C ALA A 29 -1.27 2.05 -2.76
N ALA A 30 -0.70 1.71 -3.92
CA ALA A 30 0.73 1.51 -4.07
C ALA A 30 1.52 2.85 -4.02
N LEU A 31 0.88 3.95 -4.40
CA LEU A 31 1.42 5.31 -4.23
C LEU A 31 1.14 5.91 -2.84
N GLY A 32 0.41 5.20 -1.97
CA GLY A 32 -0.04 5.73 -0.67
C GLY A 32 -1.02 6.90 -0.79
N ILE A 33 -1.61 7.11 -1.96
CA ILE A 33 -2.57 8.19 -2.21
C ILE A 33 -3.91 7.79 -1.59
N GLY A 34 -4.39 8.59 -0.64
CA GLY A 34 -5.64 8.32 0.08
C GLY A 34 -5.47 7.41 1.31
N MET A 35 -4.25 6.96 1.61
CA MET A 35 -3.94 6.37 2.90
C MET A 35 -3.64 7.50 3.89
N ASP A 36 -4.70 8.01 4.52
CA ASP A 36 -4.53 8.87 5.69
C ASP A 36 -3.93 8.01 6.82
N PRO A 37 -2.73 8.34 7.35
CA PRO A 37 -2.16 7.59 8.46
C PRO A 37 -3.02 7.69 9.73
N ALA A 38 -3.95 8.64 9.78
CA ALA A 38 -4.97 8.77 10.82
C ALA A 38 -6.33 8.16 10.42
N SER A 39 -6.41 7.41 9.31
CA SER A 39 -7.65 6.81 8.84
C SER A 39 -8.19 5.87 9.90
N PRO A 40 -9.44 6.04 10.38
CA PRO A 40 -9.97 5.39 11.59
C PRO A 40 -10.15 3.86 11.48
N GLY A 41 -9.72 3.24 10.37
CA GLY A 41 -9.66 1.79 10.19
C GLY A 41 -8.25 1.19 10.16
N ALA A 42 -7.20 2.01 10.20
CA ALA A 42 -5.83 1.53 10.30
C ALA A 42 -5.53 1.15 11.75
N ILE A 43 -5.45 -0.15 12.03
CA ILE A 43 -5.03 -0.66 13.33
C ILE A 43 -3.58 -0.25 13.58
N ASP A 44 -3.34 0.49 14.67
CA ASP A 44 -1.99 0.86 15.08
C ASP A 44 -1.15 -0.38 15.40
N ARG A 45 0.17 -0.27 15.22
CA ARG A 45 1.11 -1.37 15.44
C ARG A 45 1.03 -1.92 16.86
N ALA A 46 0.79 -1.07 17.86
CA ALA A 46 0.61 -1.51 19.24
C ALA A 46 -0.68 -2.30 19.45
N THR A 47 -1.74 -1.98 18.70
CA THR A 47 -3.01 -2.73 18.72
C THR A 47 -2.85 -4.09 18.05
N LEU A 48 -2.12 -4.15 16.92
CA LEU A 48 -1.81 -5.41 16.25
C LEU A 48 -0.98 -6.35 17.14
N GLN A 49 0.04 -5.83 17.84
CA GLN A 49 0.85 -6.64 18.76
C GLN A 49 0.02 -7.25 19.88
N ARG A 50 -0.86 -6.46 20.52
CA ARG A 50 -1.76 -6.97 21.57
C ARG A 50 -2.70 -8.07 21.07
N LEU A 51 -3.20 -7.96 19.83
CA LEU A 51 -4.05 -9.01 19.24
C LEU A 51 -3.26 -10.30 18.97
N MET A 52 -2.02 -10.21 18.48
CA MET A 52 -1.16 -11.38 18.27
C MET A 52 -0.77 -12.06 19.59
N GLU A 53 -0.49 -11.29 20.64
CA GLU A 53 -0.18 -11.82 21.98
C GLU A 53 -1.38 -12.58 22.57
N HIS A 54 -2.59 -12.09 22.36
CA HIS A 54 -3.82 -12.72 22.86
C HIS A 54 -4.24 -13.97 22.06
N ASP A 55 -3.90 -14.05 20.77
CA ASP A 55 -4.12 -15.24 19.93
C ASP A 55 -3.12 -16.36 20.25
N HIS A 56 -1.87 -16.02 20.56
CA HIS A 56 -0.82 -16.99 20.88
C HIS A 56 -0.98 -17.67 22.26
N ASP A 57 -1.73 -17.05 23.17
CA ASP A 57 -1.98 -17.57 24.53
C ASP A 57 -3.16 -18.58 24.59
N ARG A 58 -3.74 -18.96 23.45
CA ARG A 58 -4.90 -19.86 23.36
C ARG A 58 -4.57 -21.22 22.76
#